data_AF-A0AAD5IWW8-F1
#
_entry.id   AF-A0AAD5IWW8-F1
#
_cell.length_a   1.000
_cell.length_b   1.000
_cell.length_c   1.000
_cell.angle_alpha   90.00
_cell.angle_beta   90.00
_cell.angle_gamma   90.00
#
_symmetry.space_group_name_H-M   'P 1'
#
loop_
_entity.id
_entity.type
_entity.pdbx_description
1 polymer ?
#
loop_
_entity_poly.entity_id
_entity_poly.type
_entity_poly.pdbx_seq_one_letter_code
_entity_poly.pdbx_strand_id
1 'polypeptide(L)'
;MKININCIKKWLYQDSKDLKDELKSNMLVAETLIVAVTFQIGISPPGAAWQDTKDGHEAGKAIMASLKIPYHMFLILNTLAFSTSTQLILILIYHEKFYFEIVVATVSMVATYGTAVWSLSPDKDVKLRYVCMAALFPYLWRLSYQTFNSFRSCK
;
A
#
# COMPACT_ATOMS: atom_id res chain seq x y z
N MET A 1 18.81 14.07 -49.80
CA MET A 1 19.03 13.35 -48.52
C MET A 1 17.76 12.56 -48.21
N LYS A 2 17.76 11.22 -48.37
CA LYS A 2 16.58 10.38 -48.05
C LYS A 2 16.58 10.09 -46.55
N ILE A 3 15.56 10.58 -45.84
CA ILE A 3 15.37 10.31 -44.42
C ILE A 3 14.90 8.85 -44.28
N ASN A 4 15.63 8.05 -43.50
CA ASN A 4 15.30 6.65 -43.27
C ASN A 4 14.24 6.55 -42.16
N ILE A 5 12.98 6.34 -42.57
CA ILE A 5 11.82 6.23 -41.68
C ILE A 5 11.99 5.10 -40.64
N ASN A 6 12.74 4.04 -40.97
CA ASN A 6 12.97 2.93 -40.03
C ASN A 6 13.88 3.35 -38.87
N CYS A 7 14.86 4.23 -39.10
CA CYS A 7 15.67 4.80 -38.02
C CYS A 7 14.83 5.67 -37.08
N ILE A 8 13.93 6.48 -37.64
CA ILE A 8 13.05 7.34 -36.83
C ILE A 8 12.11 6.49 -35.98
N LYS A 9 11.50 5.44 -36.56
CA LYS A 9 10.64 4.51 -35.80
C LYS A 9 11.40 3.82 -34.68
N LYS A 10 12.64 3.38 -34.94
CA LYS A 10 13.48 2.74 -33.92
C LYS A 10 13.86 3.71 -32.80
N TRP A 11 14.19 4.96 -33.14
CA TRP A 11 14.51 5.99 -32.17
C TRP A 11 13.30 6.33 -31.29
N LEU A 12 12.13 6.57 -31.89
CA LEU A 12 10.88 6.82 -31.15
C LEU A 12 10.50 5.65 -30.24
N TYR A 13 10.68 4.42 -30.73
CA TYR A 13 10.42 3.23 -29.91
C TYR A 13 11.36 3.16 -28.71
N GLN A 14 12.66 3.39 -28.93
CA GLN A 14 13.68 3.37 -27.87
C GLN A 14 13.43 4.47 -26.84
N ASP A 15 13.21 5.71 -27.28
CA ASP A 15 12.89 6.86 -26.42
C ASP A 15 11.63 6.59 -25.58
N SER A 16 10.58 6.03 -26.20
CA SER A 16 9.35 5.66 -25.49
C SER A 16 9.55 4.55 -24.46
N LYS A 17 10.52 3.66 -24.67
CA LYS A 17 10.84 2.57 -23.77
C LYS A 17 11.66 3.10 -22.58
N ASP A 18 12.69 3.89 -22.87
CA ASP A 18 13.56 4.49 -21.86
C ASP A 18 12.73 5.39 -20.91
N LEU A 19 11.79 6.17 -21.46
CA LEU A 19 10.84 6.96 -20.67
C LEU A 19 9.94 6.08 -19.76
N LYS A 20 9.45 4.95 -20.26
CA LYS A 20 8.61 4.03 -19.46
C LYS A 20 9.41 3.40 -18.32
N ASP A 21 10.65 3.02 -18.58
CA ASP A 21 11.54 2.42 -17.58
C ASP A 21 11.92 3.45 -16.50
N GLU A 22 12.17 4.71 -16.89
CA GLU A 22 12.40 5.82 -15.95
C GLU A 22 11.16 6.10 -15.08
N LEU A 23 9.97 6.21 -15.69
CA LEU A 23 8.72 6.41 -14.95
C LEU A 23 8.45 5.27 -13.97
N LYS A 24 8.69 4.02 -14.39
CA LYS A 24 8.56 2.83 -13.53
C LYS A 24 9.50 2.92 -12.33
N SER A 25 10.76 3.28 -12.55
CA SER A 25 11.75 3.46 -11.48
C SER A 25 11.34 4.55 -10.49
N ASN A 26 10.93 5.72 -10.99
CA ASN A 26 10.52 6.85 -10.16
C ASN A 26 9.26 6.54 -9.35
N MET A 27 8.28 5.87 -9.95
CA MET A 27 7.08 5.40 -9.26
C MET A 27 7.44 4.38 -8.18
N LEU A 28 8.32 3.42 -8.46
CA LEU A 28 8.71 2.42 -7.47
C LEU A 28 9.33 3.06 -6.22
N VAL A 29 10.19 4.07 -6.41
CA VAL A 29 10.78 4.83 -5.30
C VAL A 29 9.71 5.60 -4.54
N ALA A 30 8.80 6.29 -5.23
CA ALA A 30 7.71 7.04 -4.61
C ALA A 30 6.78 6.14 -3.78
N GLU A 31 6.36 5.01 -4.33
CA GLU A 31 5.50 4.06 -3.62
C GLU A 31 6.20 3.45 -2.41
N THR A 32 7.50 3.10 -2.54
CA THR A 32 8.29 2.57 -1.41
C THR A 32 8.39 3.60 -0.28
N LEU A 33 8.54 4.88 -0.61
CA LEU A 33 8.54 5.96 0.37
C LEU A 33 7.18 6.10 1.07
N ILE A 34 6.07 6.07 0.32
CA ILE A 34 4.71 6.14 0.89
C ILE A 34 4.47 4.96 1.83
N VAL A 35 4.87 3.76 1.42
CA VAL A 35 4.80 2.55 2.25
C VAL A 35 5.59 2.72 3.55
N ALA A 36 6.83 3.21 3.49
CA ALA A 36 7.65 3.41 4.67
C ALA A 36 7.03 4.43 5.64
N VAL A 37 6.56 5.57 5.11
CA VAL A 37 5.94 6.64 5.90
C VAL A 37 4.63 6.16 6.55
N THR A 38 3.76 5.51 5.79
CA THR A 38 2.48 5.01 6.31
C THR A 38 2.66 3.87 7.32
N PHE A 39 3.69 3.02 7.15
CA PHE A 39 4.04 2.01 8.14
C PHE A 39 4.48 2.65 9.46
N GLN A 40 5.41 3.62 9.41
CA GLN A 40 5.88 4.34 10.59
C GLN A 40 4.75 5.02 11.36
N ILE A 41 3.87 5.72 10.64
CA ILE A 41 2.73 6.42 11.21
C ILE A 41 1.70 5.44 11.80
N GLY A 42 1.53 4.26 11.18
CA GLY A 42 0.60 3.24 11.67
C GLY A 42 1.06 2.56 12.97
N ILE A 43 2.36 2.30 13.12
CA ILE A 43 2.93 1.69 14.33
C ILE A 43 3.18 2.72 15.45
N SER A 44 3.30 4.00 15.09
CA SER A 44 3.54 5.11 16.02
C SER A 44 2.54 6.23 15.73
N PRO A 45 1.28 6.06 16.15
CA PRO A 45 0.23 7.03 15.89
C PRO A 45 0.57 8.39 16.53
N PRO A 46 0.10 9.50 15.94
CA PRO A 46 0.33 10.84 16.48
C PRO A 46 -0.24 10.92 17.90
N GLY A 47 0.58 11.42 18.82
CA GLY A 47 0.29 11.39 20.26
C GLY A 47 0.86 10.17 20.99
N ALA A 48 1.45 9.20 20.29
CA ALA A 48 2.04 7.98 20.85
C ALA A 48 1.01 7.08 21.59
N ALA A 49 1.52 6.04 22.26
CA ALA A 49 0.73 5.14 23.09
C ALA A 49 0.82 5.54 24.57
N TRP A 50 -0.26 5.27 25.31
CA TRP A 50 -0.28 5.41 26.77
C TRP A 50 0.82 4.55 27.40
N GLN A 51 1.52 5.12 28.40
CA GLN A 51 2.61 4.44 29.11
C GLN A 51 2.17 3.82 30.43
N ASP A 52 1.00 4.20 30.95
CA ASP A 52 0.41 3.66 32.16
C ASP A 52 -1.06 3.28 31.96
N THR A 53 -1.62 2.54 32.92
CA THR A 53 -3.03 2.14 32.94
C THR A 53 -3.71 2.86 34.11
N LYS A 54 -4.27 4.05 33.84
CA LYS A 54 -4.98 4.91 34.81
C LYS A 54 -6.14 5.63 34.10
N ASP A 55 -7.03 6.27 34.85
CA ASP A 55 -8.06 7.19 34.33
C ASP A 55 -8.92 6.69 33.15
N GLY A 56 -9.07 5.37 32.99
CA GLY A 56 -9.82 4.75 31.90
C GLY A 56 -9.03 4.50 30.61
N HIS A 57 -7.73 4.78 30.58
CA HIS A 57 -6.80 4.40 29.51
C HIS A 57 -5.92 3.20 29.90
N GLU A 58 -5.44 2.47 28.90
CA GLU A 58 -4.64 1.25 29.05
C GLU A 58 -3.29 1.43 28.37
N ALA A 59 -2.21 1.01 29.05
CA ALA A 59 -0.87 1.08 28.50
C ALA A 59 -0.75 0.32 27.17
N GLY A 60 -0.04 0.91 26.21
CA GLY A 60 0.10 0.36 24.86
C GLY A 60 -1.05 0.67 23.91
N LYS A 61 -2.14 1.32 24.36
CA LYS A 61 -3.18 1.85 23.47
C LYS A 61 -2.83 3.23 22.94
N ALA A 62 -3.19 3.50 21.69
CA ALA A 62 -2.95 4.80 21.06
C ALA A 62 -3.68 5.92 21.81
N ILE A 63 -2.97 7.01 22.14
CA ILE A 63 -3.57 8.19 22.79
C ILE A 63 -4.66 8.79 21.90
N MET A 64 -4.44 8.80 20.58
CA MET A 64 -5.43 9.28 19.61
C MET A 64 -6.73 8.46 19.62
N ALA A 65 -6.72 7.22 20.11
CA ALA A 65 -7.94 6.41 20.22
C ALA A 65 -8.99 7.00 21.20
N SER A 66 -8.58 7.94 22.08
CA SER A 66 -9.51 8.73 22.89
C SER A 66 -10.51 9.54 22.05
N LEU A 67 -10.13 9.91 20.82
CA LEU A 67 -10.96 10.62 19.86
C LEU A 67 -11.43 9.65 18.76
N LYS A 68 -12.56 8.97 18.99
CA LYS A 68 -13.05 7.87 18.15
C LYS A 68 -13.14 8.22 16.65
N ILE A 69 -13.79 9.33 16.30
CA ILE A 69 -14.03 9.72 14.90
C ILE A 69 -12.72 10.02 14.15
N PRO A 70 -11.84 10.94 14.61
CA PRO A 70 -10.60 11.24 13.90
C PRO A 70 -9.62 10.06 13.90
N TYR A 71 -9.60 9.25 14.96
CA TYR A 71 -8.82 8.01 14.99
C TYR A 71 -9.22 7.04 13.87
N HIS A 72 -10.52 6.85 13.65
CA HIS A 72 -11.02 5.96 12.61
C HIS A 72 -10.70 6.49 11.21
N MET A 73 -10.94 7.77 10.95
CA MET A 73 -10.63 8.38 9.66
C MET A 73 -9.13 8.28 9.35
N PHE A 74 -8.29 8.59 10.33
CA PHE A 74 -6.84 8.46 10.20
C PHE A 74 -6.42 7.02 9.90
N LEU A 75 -6.88 6.04 10.68
CA LEU A 75 -6.52 4.64 10.47
C LEU A 75 -6.97 4.12 9.10
N ILE A 76 -8.18 4.46 8.68
CA ILE A 76 -8.73 4.03 7.39
C ILE A 76 -7.90 4.63 6.25
N LEU A 77 -7.66 5.95 6.27
CA LEU A 77 -6.91 6.62 5.22
C LEU A 77 -5.45 6.16 5.16
N ASN A 78 -4.79 5.99 6.31
CA ASN A 78 -3.42 5.49 6.36
C ASN A 78 -3.32 4.05 5.85
N THR A 79 -4.26 3.19 6.24
CA THR A 79 -4.28 1.78 5.79
C THR A 79 -4.60 1.68 4.30
N LEU A 80 -5.48 2.54 3.77
CA LEU A 80 -5.76 2.59 2.34
C LEU A 80 -4.51 3.01 1.57
N ALA A 81 -3.83 4.09 1.96
CA ALA A 81 -2.60 4.54 1.32
C ALA A 81 -1.50 3.45 1.35
N PHE A 82 -1.28 2.84 2.51
CA PHE A 82 -0.32 1.73 2.65
C PHE A 82 -0.66 0.56 1.73
N SER A 83 -1.94 0.15 1.70
CA SER A 83 -2.38 -1.00 0.90
C SER A 83 -2.35 -0.72 -0.61
N THR A 84 -2.74 0.49 -1.04
CA THR A 84 -2.61 0.89 -2.45
C THR A 84 -1.16 0.93 -2.89
N SER A 85 -0.26 1.50 -2.09
CA SER A 85 1.14 1.63 -2.45
C SER A 85 1.88 0.29 -2.46
N THR A 86 1.64 -0.58 -1.48
CA THR A 86 2.17 -1.96 -1.52
C THR A 86 1.67 -2.73 -2.74
N GLN A 87 0.40 -2.57 -3.12
CA GLN A 87 -0.13 -3.20 -4.34
C GLN A 87 0.53 -2.66 -5.61
N LEU A 88 0.82 -1.36 -5.69
CA LEU A 88 1.54 -0.76 -6.82
C LEU A 88 2.96 -1.29 -6.92
N ILE A 89 3.69 -1.41 -5.80
CA ILE A 89 5.03 -2.04 -5.77
C ILE A 89 4.98 -3.45 -6.38
N LEU A 90 4.01 -4.27 -5.98
CA LEU A 90 3.84 -5.62 -6.52
C LEU A 90 3.51 -5.64 -8.03
N ILE A 91 2.74 -4.66 -8.52
CA ILE A 91 2.45 -4.49 -9.96
C ILE A 91 3.72 -4.17 -10.73
N LEU A 92 4.47 -3.18 -10.24
CA LEU A 92 5.66 -2.68 -10.92
C LEU A 92 6.73 -3.78 -11.02
N ILE A 93 6.83 -4.65 -10.02
CA ILE A 93 7.90 -5.65 -9.92
C ILE A 93 7.51 -7.02 -10.50
N TYR A 94 6.26 -7.21 -10.96
CA TYR A 94 5.70 -8.51 -11.37
C TYR A 94 6.54 -9.35 -12.35
N HIS A 95 7.37 -8.72 -13.20
CA HIS A 95 8.22 -9.42 -14.19
C HIS A 95 9.71 -9.48 -13.82
N GLU A 96 10.11 -9.04 -12.63
CA GLU A 96 11.50 -9.01 -12.19
C GLU A 96 11.92 -10.30 -11.49
N LYS A 97 13.21 -10.67 -11.58
CA LYS A 97 13.75 -11.90 -10.98
C LYS A 97 13.59 -11.97 -9.46
N PHE A 98 13.58 -10.82 -8.78
CA PHE A 98 13.45 -10.71 -7.33
C PHE A 98 12.00 -10.62 -6.83
N TYR A 99 11.02 -10.88 -7.69
CA TYR A 99 9.60 -10.74 -7.35
C TYR A 99 9.19 -11.57 -6.12
N PHE A 100 9.64 -12.83 -6.02
CA PHE A 100 9.26 -13.69 -4.90
C PHE A 100 9.75 -13.17 -3.54
N GLU A 101 11.00 -12.72 -3.47
CA GLU A 101 11.58 -12.16 -2.24
C GLU A 101 10.82 -10.91 -1.79
N ILE A 102 10.48 -10.04 -2.75
CA ILE A 102 9.72 -8.80 -2.50
C ILE A 102 8.28 -9.11 -2.08
N VAL A 103 7.66 -10.14 -2.65
CA VAL A 103 6.35 -10.62 -2.21
C VAL A 103 6.40 -11.12 -0.77
N VAL A 104 7.39 -11.95 -0.41
CA VAL A 104 7.55 -12.46 0.96
C VAL A 104 7.77 -11.31 1.95
N ALA A 105 8.64 -10.35 1.61
CA ALA A 105 8.87 -9.16 2.43
C ALA A 105 7.60 -8.31 2.59
N THR A 106 6.87 -8.07 1.49
CA THR A 106 5.63 -7.27 1.50
C THR A 106 4.54 -7.95 2.33
N VAL A 107 4.35 -9.26 2.19
CA VAL A 107 3.38 -10.03 2.98
C VAL A 107 3.73 -9.99 4.48
N SER A 108 5.01 -10.17 4.82
CA SER A 108 5.49 -10.07 6.21
C SER A 108 5.23 -8.68 6.81
N MET A 109 5.49 -7.63 6.04
CA MET A 109 5.29 -6.25 6.47
C MET A 109 3.80 -5.91 6.64
N VAL A 110 2.93 -6.34 5.71
CA VAL A 110 1.46 -6.17 5.82
C VAL A 110 0.93 -6.89 7.06
N ALA A 111 1.41 -8.11 7.33
CA ALA A 111 1.05 -8.86 8.53
C ALA A 111 1.48 -8.10 9.81
N THR A 112 2.72 -7.61 9.85
CA THR A 112 3.26 -6.84 10.98
C THR A 112 2.45 -5.56 11.22
N TYR A 113 2.12 -4.82 10.16
CA TYR A 113 1.27 -3.63 10.24
C TYR A 113 -0.11 -3.97 10.83
N GLY A 114 -0.74 -5.04 10.37
CA GLY A 114 -2.02 -5.51 10.89
C GLY A 114 -1.96 -5.85 12.39
N THR A 115 -0.91 -6.55 12.83
CA THR A 115 -0.71 -6.87 14.26
C THR A 115 -0.46 -5.63 15.11
N ALA A 116 0.29 -4.65 14.61
CA ALA A 116 0.56 -3.40 15.32
C ALA A 116 -0.72 -2.58 15.49
N VAL A 117 -1.50 -2.42 14.41
CA VAL A 117 -2.78 -1.70 14.45
C VAL A 117 -3.79 -2.38 15.38
N TRP A 118 -3.82 -3.72 15.41
CA TRP A 118 -4.62 -4.46 16.41
C TRP A 118 -4.17 -4.08 17.83
N SER A 119 -2.88 -4.24 18.14
CA SER A 119 -2.35 -4.01 19.47
C SER A 119 -2.66 -2.61 20.00
N LEU A 120 -2.50 -1.59 19.15
CA LEU A 120 -2.71 -0.18 19.48
C LEU A 120 -4.18 0.20 19.68
N SER A 121 -5.11 -0.59 19.13
CA SER A 121 -6.52 -0.26 19.11
C SER A 121 -7.28 -0.78 20.34
N PRO A 122 -8.10 0.04 21.02
CA PRO A 122 -8.98 -0.43 22.08
C PRO A 122 -10.05 -1.37 21.51
N ASP A 123 -10.26 -2.51 22.17
CA ASP A 123 -11.07 -3.66 21.71
C ASP A 123 -12.55 -3.33 21.41
N LYS A 124 -13.01 -2.12 21.82
CA LYS A 124 -14.39 -1.67 21.72
C LYS A 124 -14.70 -0.79 20.50
N ASP A 125 -13.68 -0.23 19.83
CA ASP A 125 -13.91 0.87 18.88
C ASP A 125 -13.62 0.53 17.41
N VAL A 126 -12.53 -0.17 17.11
CA VAL A 126 -12.32 -0.67 15.73
C VAL A 126 -12.55 -2.17 15.71
N LYS A 127 -13.63 -2.61 15.07
CA LYS A 127 -13.70 -4.00 14.65
C LYS A 127 -12.56 -4.19 13.67
N LEU A 128 -11.52 -4.91 14.08
CA LEU A 128 -10.39 -5.37 13.26
C LEU A 128 -10.80 -5.75 11.84
N ARG A 129 -12.00 -6.32 11.69
CA ARG A 129 -12.67 -6.62 10.42
C ARG A 129 -12.62 -5.45 9.41
N TYR A 130 -12.79 -4.19 9.81
CA TYR A 130 -12.74 -3.04 8.90
C TYR A 130 -11.32 -2.71 8.42
N VAL A 131 -10.32 -2.88 9.28
CA VAL A 131 -8.90 -2.72 8.90
C VAL A 131 -8.50 -3.85 7.95
N CYS A 132 -8.92 -5.09 8.23
CA CYS A 132 -8.72 -6.23 7.34
C CYS A 132 -9.47 -6.06 6.00
N MET A 133 -10.69 -5.53 6.01
CA MET A 133 -11.45 -5.22 4.78
C MET A 133 -10.77 -4.12 3.96
N ALA A 134 -10.29 -3.05 4.60
CA ALA A 134 -9.55 -1.98 3.93
C ALA A 134 -8.21 -2.47 3.37
N ALA A 135 -7.50 -3.32 4.10
CA ALA A 135 -6.26 -3.94 3.65
C ALA A 135 -6.49 -4.86 2.44
N LEU A 136 -7.59 -5.61 2.40
CA LEU A 136 -7.93 -6.50 1.29
C LEU A 136 -8.57 -5.77 0.10
N PHE A 137 -9.12 -4.57 0.31
CA PHE A 137 -9.87 -3.83 -0.70
C PHE A 137 -9.13 -3.63 -2.03
N PRO A 138 -7.87 -3.16 -2.09
CA PRO A 138 -7.18 -2.99 -3.38
C PRO A 138 -6.81 -4.31 -4.06
N TYR A 139 -6.65 -5.40 -3.29
CA TYR A 139 -6.44 -6.74 -3.85
C TYR A 139 -7.74 -7.30 -4.44
N LEU A 140 -8.86 -7.14 -3.74
CA LEU A 140 -10.19 -7.56 -4.20
C LEU A 140 -10.69 -6.72 -5.38
N TRP A 141 -10.45 -5.41 -5.37
CA TRP A 141 -10.74 -4.49 -6.48
C TRP A 141 -9.97 -4.89 -7.75
N ARG A 142 -8.73 -5.37 -7.59
CA ARG A 142 -7.94 -5.83 -8.73
C ARG A 142 -8.40 -7.20 -9.22
N LEU A 143 -8.74 -8.11 -8.31
CA LEU A 143 -9.30 -9.42 -8.66
C LEU A 143 -10.61 -9.27 -9.44
N SER A 144 -11.47 -8.33 -9.02
CA SER A 144 -12.73 -8.02 -9.71
C SER A 144 -12.49 -7.36 -11.08
N TYR A 145 -11.53 -6.43 -11.20
CA TYR A 145 -11.18 -5.82 -12.48
C TYR A 145 -10.60 -6.84 -13.48
N GLN A 146 -9.73 -7.74 -13.01
CA GLN A 146 -9.15 -8.80 -13.84
C GLN A 146 -10.19 -9.81 -14.31
N THR A 147 -11.07 -10.26 -13.42
CA THR A 147 -12.18 -11.15 -13.81
C THR A 147 -13.12 -10.44 -14.78
N PHE A 148 -13.48 -9.19 -14.53
CA PHE A 148 -14.34 -8.41 -15.44
C PHE A 148 -13.73 -8.26 -16.84
N ASN A 149 -12.45 -7.94 -16.95
CA ASN A 149 -11.77 -7.84 -18.25
C ASN A 149 -11.61 -9.20 -18.93
N SER A 150 -11.35 -10.27 -18.16
CA SER A 150 -11.34 -11.64 -18.70
C SER A 150 -12.70 -12.05 -19.25
N PHE A 151 -13.79 -11.70 -18.56
CA PHE A 151 -15.15 -11.92 -19.04
C PHE A 151 -15.45 -11.11 -20.31
N ARG A 152 -15.01 -9.86 -20.37
CA ARG A 152 -15.19 -8.99 -21.55
C ARG A 152 -14.40 -9.48 -22.76
N SER A 153 -13.23 -10.08 -22.56
CA SER A 153 -12.39 -10.60 -23.65
C SER A 153 -12.88 -11.95 -24.19
N CYS A 154 -13.75 -12.66 -23.46
CA CYS A 154 -14.40 -13.90 -23.90
C CYS A 154 -15.74 -13.68 -24.62
N LYS A 155 -16.20 -12.44 -24.77
CA LYS A 155 -17.44 -12.07 -25.47
C LYS A 155 -17.11 -11.31 -26.75
#